data_AF-A0A1F6W7R6-F1
#
_entry.id   AF-A0A1F6W7R6-F1
#
_cell.length_a   1.000
_cell.length_b   1.000
_cell.length_c   1.000
_cell.angle_alpha   90.00
_cell.angle_beta   90.00
_cell.angle_gamma   90.00
#
_symmetry.space_group_name_H-M   'P 1'
#
loop_
_entity.id
_entity.type
_entity.pdbx_description
1 polymer ?
#
loop_
_entity_poly.entity_id
_entity_poly.type
_entity_poly.pdbx_seq_one_letter_code
_entity_poly.pdbx_strand_id
1 'polypeptide(L)'
;MEEKEIVEYWVNASDSDFDLSRNLFASQRFSYCLFFLHLSIEKLLKGLIVARTSKPAPYEHNLVRLAEATGIQYSEDQLDLLSDITTFNIKARYDDYKNQFYKMATEKYTKKYLSEAEEFITWLKKYFQKI
;
A
#
# COMPACT_ATOMS: atom_id res chain seq x y z
N MET A 1 12.55 -5.05 20.75
CA MET A 1 12.01 -5.98 19.76
C MET A 1 13.16 -6.49 18.95
N GLU A 2 13.26 -7.81 18.80
CA GLU A 2 14.21 -8.41 17.87
C GLU A 2 13.83 -8.06 16.43
N GLU A 3 14.79 -8.07 15.51
CA GLU A 3 14.59 -7.70 14.10
C GLU A 3 13.45 -8.50 13.44
N LYS A 4 13.35 -9.78 13.80
CA LYS A 4 12.27 -10.67 13.37
C LYS A 4 10.88 -10.22 13.83
N GLU A 5 10.75 -9.75 15.07
CA GLU A 5 9.48 -9.26 15.61
C GLU A 5 9.03 -7.97 14.90
N ILE A 6 9.98 -7.11 14.51
CA ILE A 6 9.71 -5.91 13.72
C ILE A 6 9.18 -6.30 12.34
N VAL A 7 9.83 -7.24 11.66
CA VAL A 7 9.40 -7.73 10.34
C VAL A 7 8.00 -8.34 10.41
N GLU A 8 7.76 -9.24 11.36
CA GLU A 8 6.45 -9.86 11.56
C GLU A 8 5.36 -8.84 11.84
N TYR A 9 5.63 -7.82 12.67
CA TYR A 9 4.69 -6.73 12.93
C TYR A 9 4.24 -6.01 11.65
N TRP A 10 5.18 -5.57 10.82
CA TRP A 10 4.86 -4.82 9.60
C TRP A 10 4.14 -5.67 8.56
N VAL A 11 4.56 -6.93 8.39
CA VAL A 11 3.91 -7.87 7.46
C VAL A 11 2.49 -8.17 7.91
N ASN A 12 2.28 -8.51 9.20
CA ASN A 12 0.95 -8.78 9.72
C ASN A 12 0.02 -7.56 9.66
N ALA A 13 0.55 -6.36 9.92
CA ALA A 13 -0.22 -5.12 9.83
C ALA A 13 -0.61 -4.80 8.37
N SER A 14 0.26 -5.09 7.41
CA SER A 14 -0.04 -4.97 5.98
C SER A 14 -1.10 -5.98 5.52
N ASP A 15 -1.02 -7.22 6.02
CA ASP A 15 -1.93 -8.31 5.66
C ASP A 15 -3.33 -8.05 6.19
N SER A 16 -3.43 -7.55 7.43
CA SER A 16 -4.71 -7.14 8.01
C SER A 16 -5.39 -6.03 7.20
N ASP A 17 -4.63 -5.03 6.72
CA ASP A 17 -5.16 -3.97 5.88
C ASP A 17 -5.58 -4.48 4.49
N PHE A 18 -4.79 -5.38 3.89
CA PHE A 18 -5.11 -5.95 2.60
C PHE A 18 -6.37 -6.81 2.67
N ASP A 19 -6.51 -7.63 3.71
CA ASP A 19 -7.72 -8.42 3.98
C ASP A 19 -8.95 -7.53 4.14
N LEU A 20 -8.82 -6.44 4.90
CA LEU A 20 -9.88 -5.45 5.05
C LEU A 20 -10.22 -4.79 3.70
N SER A 21 -9.23 -4.48 2.86
CA SER A 21 -9.48 -3.94 1.52
C SER A 21 -10.33 -4.90 0.67
N ARG A 22 -10.10 -6.21 0.74
CA ARG A 22 -10.89 -7.24 0.04
C ARG A 22 -12.31 -7.33 0.57
N ASN A 23 -12.49 -7.27 1.90
CA ASN A 23 -13.82 -7.25 2.53
C ASN A 23 -14.63 -6.01 2.14
N LEU A 24 -13.98 -4.85 2.06
CA LEU A 24 -14.60 -3.60 1.63
C LEU A 24 -15.00 -3.65 0.15
N PHE A 25 -14.19 -4.28 -0.70
CA PHE A 25 -14.55 -4.53 -2.09
C PHE A 25 -15.81 -5.41 -2.21
N ALA A 26 -15.86 -6.53 -1.49
CA ALA A 26 -17.02 -7.42 -1.45
C ALA A 26 -18.29 -6.69 -0.95
N SER A 27 -18.13 -5.72 -0.05
CA SER A 27 -19.20 -4.87 0.48
C SER A 27 -19.51 -3.65 -0.40
N GLN A 28 -18.94 -3.56 -1.61
CA GLN A 28 -19.08 -2.46 -2.57
C GLN A 28 -18.65 -1.08 -2.02
N ARG A 29 -17.78 -1.06 -1.01
CA ARG A 29 -17.19 0.14 -0.41
C ARG A 29 -15.88 0.48 -1.11
N PHE A 30 -15.95 0.78 -2.40
CA PHE A 30 -14.78 0.89 -3.30
C PHE A 30 -13.76 1.96 -2.88
N SER A 31 -14.18 3.17 -2.52
CA SER A 31 -13.24 4.21 -2.06
C SER A 31 -12.45 3.78 -0.83
N TYR A 32 -13.12 3.13 0.14
CA TYR A 32 -12.45 2.60 1.34
C TYR A 32 -11.55 1.41 1.02
N CYS A 33 -11.95 0.55 0.09
CA CYS A 33 -11.09 -0.52 -0.41
C CYS A 33 -9.75 0.05 -0.92
N LEU A 34 -9.79 1.06 -1.80
CA LEU A 34 -8.61 1.73 -2.33
C LEU A 34 -7.76 2.40 -1.25
N PHE A 35 -8.39 2.94 -0.21
CA PHE A 35 -7.70 3.51 0.95
C PHE A 35 -6.91 2.46 1.75
N PHE A 36 -7.54 1.34 2.09
CA PHE A 36 -6.87 0.26 2.82
C PHE A 36 -5.82 -0.45 1.98
N LEU A 37 -6.01 -0.50 0.66
CA LEU A 37 -4.98 -0.96 -0.28
C LEU A 37 -3.73 -0.09 -0.20
N HIS A 38 -3.90 1.24 -0.17
CA HIS A 38 -2.80 2.18 0.03
C HIS A 38 -2.07 1.94 1.36
N LEU A 39 -2.81 1.81 2.47
CA LEU A 39 -2.21 1.59 3.79
C LEU A 39 -1.42 0.28 3.88
N SER A 40 -1.93 -0.78 3.25
CA SER A 40 -1.24 -2.08 3.19
C SER A 40 0.14 -1.96 2.54
N ILE A 41 0.24 -1.28 1.39
CA ILE A 41 1.51 -1.05 0.70
C ILE A 41 2.41 -0.10 1.49
N GLU A 42 1.85 0.98 2.06
CA GLU A 42 2.60 1.93 2.90
C GLU A 42 3.32 1.22 4.05
N LYS A 43 2.61 0.32 4.75
CA LYS A 43 3.16 -0.47 5.85
C LYS A 43 4.30 -1.37 5.43
N LEU A 44 4.21 -2.04 4.27
CA LEU A 44 5.33 -2.86 3.77
C LEU A 44 6.55 -2.00 3.43
N LEU A 45 6.37 -0.88 2.74
CA LEU A 45 7.49 -0.02 2.39
C LEU A 45 8.16 0.55 3.65
N LYS A 46 7.36 1.00 4.64
CA LYS A 46 7.88 1.45 5.93
C LYS A 46 8.59 0.33 6.68
N GLY A 47 8.03 -0.87 6.69
CA GLY A 47 8.67 -2.04 7.28
C GLY A 47 10.02 -2.37 6.65
N LEU A 48 10.12 -2.30 5.31
CA LEU A 48 11.38 -2.50 4.59
C LEU A 48 12.41 -1.44 4.94
N ILE A 49 12.02 -0.17 5.04
CA ILE A 49 12.93 0.90 5.47
C ILE A 49 13.47 0.59 6.87
N VAL A 50 12.59 0.26 7.83
CA VAL A 50 12.99 -0.03 9.20
C VAL A 50 13.92 -1.25 9.25
N ALA A 51 13.57 -2.34 8.57
CA ALA A 51 14.35 -3.57 8.57
C ALA A 51 15.74 -3.36 7.94
N ARG A 52 15.83 -2.65 6.81
CA ARG A 52 17.11 -2.46 6.10
C ARG A 52 18.00 -1.38 6.69
N THR A 53 17.45 -0.38 7.38
CA THR A 53 18.21 0.78 7.87
C THR A 53 18.34 0.84 9.39
N SER A 54 17.57 0.01 10.11
CA SER A 54 17.41 0.06 11.57
C SER A 54 16.98 1.45 12.10
N LYS A 55 16.42 2.30 11.24
CA LYS A 55 15.92 3.64 11.58
C LYS A 55 14.39 3.68 11.46
N PRO A 56 13.71 4.54 12.22
CA PRO A 56 12.28 4.77 12.05
C PRO A 56 11.96 5.19 10.61
N ALA A 57 10.87 4.65 10.05
CA ALA A 57 10.38 5.07 8.75
C ALA A 57 9.95 6.55 8.78
N PRO A 58 10.11 7.31 7.68
CA PRO A 58 9.71 8.71 7.63
C PRO A 58 8.19 8.88 7.78
N TYR A 59 7.78 10.03 8.32
CA TYR A 59 6.38 10.49 8.32
C TYR A 59 5.99 10.98 6.92
N GLU A 60 5.92 10.05 5.98
CA GLU A 60 5.56 10.25 4.58
C GLU A 60 4.48 9.24 4.19
N HIS A 61 3.62 9.64 3.26
CA HIS A 61 2.55 8.82 2.70
C HIS A 61 2.69 8.64 1.18
N ASN A 62 3.57 9.38 0.54
CA ASN A 62 3.89 9.18 -0.86
C ASN A 62 4.63 7.84 -1.03
N LEU A 63 3.98 6.89 -1.70
CA LEU A 63 4.51 5.54 -1.83
C LEU A 63 5.75 5.49 -2.74
N VAL A 64 5.88 6.38 -3.72
CA VAL A 64 7.07 6.49 -4.58
C VAL A 64 8.28 6.89 -3.72
N ARG A 65 8.13 7.91 -2.87
CA ARG A 65 9.21 8.33 -1.96
C ARG A 65 9.57 7.26 -0.93
N LEU A 66 8.58 6.54 -0.42
CA LEU A 66 8.83 5.42 0.50
C LEU A 66 9.57 4.28 -0.23
N ALA A 67 9.20 3.98 -1.47
CA ALA A 67 9.87 2.98 -2.30
C ALA A 67 11.34 3.36 -2.55
N GLU A 68 11.63 4.60 -2.96
CA GLU A 68 12.99 5.11 -3.11
C GLU A 68 13.81 4.95 -1.82
N ALA A 69 13.21 5.27 -0.67
CA ALA A 69 13.86 5.14 0.64
C ALA A 69 14.16 3.69 1.05
N THR A 70 13.53 2.69 0.43
CA THR A 70 13.88 1.28 0.70
C THR A 70 15.25 0.90 0.12
N GLY A 71 15.76 1.62 -0.88
CA GLY A 71 16.96 1.24 -1.64
C GLY A 71 16.79 -0.05 -2.48
N ILE A 72 15.56 -0.40 -2.84
CA ILE A 72 15.26 -1.46 -3.83
C ILE A 72 15.17 -0.82 -5.22
N GLN A 73 15.55 -1.56 -6.26
CA GLN A 73 15.30 -1.14 -7.64
C GLN A 73 13.88 -1.51 -8.05
N TYR A 74 13.08 -0.52 -8.44
CA TYR A 74 11.71 -0.68 -8.93
C TYR A 74 11.68 -0.50 -10.44
N SER A 75 10.75 -1.18 -11.12
CA SER A 75 10.45 -0.87 -12.54
C SER A 75 9.63 0.40 -12.66
N GLU A 76 9.60 0.99 -13.86
CA GLU A 76 8.74 2.14 -14.16
C GLU A 76 7.26 1.82 -13.87
N ASP A 77 6.78 0.66 -14.33
CA ASP A 77 5.40 0.20 -14.06
C ASP A 77 5.06 0.12 -12.55
N GLN A 78 6.03 -0.28 -11.72
CA GLN A 78 5.84 -0.32 -10.27
C GLN A 78 5.76 1.09 -9.68
N LEU A 79 6.60 2.01 -10.14
CA LEU A 79 6.57 3.40 -9.68
C LEU A 79 5.29 4.12 -10.12
N ASP A 80 4.80 3.83 -11.33
CA ASP A 80 3.52 4.34 -11.83
C ASP A 80 2.34 3.80 -10.99
N LEU A 81 2.34 2.51 -10.67
CA LEU A 81 1.35 1.91 -9.77
C LEU A 81 1.37 2.60 -8.39
N LEU A 82 2.55 2.83 -7.82
CA LEU A 82 2.68 3.51 -6.53
C LEU A 82 2.22 4.97 -6.59
N SER A 83 2.50 5.67 -7.68
CA SER A 83 2.03 7.04 -7.93
C SER A 83 0.50 7.11 -7.93
N ASP A 84 -0.15 6.21 -8.66
CA ASP A 84 -1.60 6.10 -8.71
C ASP A 84 -2.22 5.81 -7.33
N ILE A 85 -1.71 4.78 -6.65
CA ILE A 85 -2.20 4.35 -5.34
C ILE A 85 -1.98 5.42 -4.27
N THR A 86 -0.90 6.20 -4.37
CA THR A 86 -0.66 7.34 -3.46
C THR A 86 -1.84 8.31 -3.45
N THR A 87 -2.53 8.48 -4.59
CA THR A 87 -3.67 9.40 -4.67
C THR A 87 -4.88 8.94 -3.85
N PHE A 88 -5.00 7.65 -3.55
CA PHE A 88 -6.12 7.09 -2.79
C PHE A 88 -6.07 7.51 -1.31
N ASN A 89 -4.89 7.79 -0.78
CA ASN A 89 -4.71 8.21 0.62
C ASN A 89 -5.49 9.48 0.97
N ILE A 90 -5.55 10.45 0.06
CA ILE A 90 -6.23 11.72 0.28
C ILE A 90 -7.66 11.63 -0.26
N LYS A 91 -7.83 11.14 -1.49
CA LYS A 91 -9.12 11.15 -2.21
C LYS A 91 -10.18 10.26 -1.58
N ALA A 92 -9.80 9.20 -0.87
CA ALA A 92 -10.77 8.31 -0.23
C ALA A 92 -11.29 8.84 1.11
N ARG A 93 -10.57 9.77 1.76
CA ARG A 93 -10.91 10.32 3.09
C ARG A 93 -11.55 11.69 3.02
N TYR A 94 -11.07 12.53 2.11
CA TYR A 94 -11.63 13.87 1.88
C TYR A 94 -12.42 13.81 0.58
N ASP A 95 -13.71 13.53 0.73
CA ASP A 95 -14.72 13.47 -0.33
C ASP A 95 -15.03 14.85 -0.96
N ASP A 96 -14.15 15.84 -0.76
CA ASP A 96 -14.51 17.24 -0.87
C ASP A 96 -14.22 17.79 -2.26
N TYR A 97 -15.23 17.71 -3.13
CA TYR A 97 -16.05 18.87 -3.56
C TYR A 97 -16.94 18.54 -4.79
N LYS A 98 -16.75 17.36 -5.44
CA LYS A 98 -17.46 17.03 -6.71
C LYS A 98 -17.91 15.57 -6.92
N ASN A 99 -17.84 14.66 -5.93
CA ASN A 99 -18.15 13.23 -6.12
C ASN A 99 -17.35 12.54 -7.25
N GLN A 100 -16.22 13.11 -7.69
CA GLN A 100 -15.49 12.61 -8.87
C GLN A 100 -14.71 11.33 -8.56
N PHE A 101 -14.14 11.21 -7.36
CA PHE A 101 -13.44 9.99 -6.97
C PHE A 101 -14.40 8.83 -6.75
N TYR A 102 -15.57 9.06 -6.14
CA TYR A 102 -16.61 8.04 -6.02
C TYR A 102 -17.11 7.55 -7.40
N LYS A 103 -17.21 8.45 -8.39
CA LYS A 103 -17.52 8.09 -9.77
C LYS A 103 -16.40 7.29 -10.46
N MET A 104 -15.14 7.50 -10.07
CA MET A 104 -13.99 6.76 -10.61
C MET A 104 -13.80 5.40 -9.92
N ALA A 105 -14.07 5.29 -8.62
CA ALA A 105 -13.99 4.07 -7.82
C ALA A 105 -15.14 3.11 -8.13
N THR A 106 -15.25 2.72 -9.39
CA THR A 106 -16.15 1.67 -9.86
C THR A 106 -15.62 0.30 -9.43
N GLU A 107 -16.47 -0.73 -9.50
CA GLU A 107 -16.05 -2.11 -9.28
C GLU A 107 -14.87 -2.50 -10.19
N LYS A 108 -14.98 -2.21 -11.50
CA LYS A 108 -13.94 -2.51 -12.48
C LYS A 108 -12.62 -1.81 -12.16
N TYR A 109 -12.69 -0.51 -11.83
CA TYR A 109 -11.51 0.28 -11.48
C TYR A 109 -10.84 -0.27 -10.21
N THR A 110 -11.64 -0.53 -9.17
CA THR A 110 -11.12 -1.02 -7.88
C THR A 110 -10.54 -2.43 -8.01
N LYS A 111 -11.18 -3.31 -8.79
CA LYS A 111 -10.71 -4.66 -9.05
C LYS A 111 -9.37 -4.67 -9.78
N LYS A 112 -9.16 -3.74 -10.73
CA LYS A 112 -7.86 -3.57 -11.41
C LYS A 112 -6.75 -3.33 -10.38
N TYR A 113 -6.89 -2.29 -9.55
CA TYR A 113 -5.87 -1.94 -8.57
C TYR A 113 -5.68 -3.02 -7.49
N LEU A 114 -6.76 -3.69 -7.06
CA LEU A 114 -6.64 -4.83 -6.15
C LEU A 114 -5.75 -5.95 -6.71
N SER A 115 -5.93 -6.31 -7.98
CA SER A 115 -5.13 -7.34 -8.64
C SER A 115 -3.67 -6.92 -8.78
N GLU A 116 -3.41 -5.71 -9.29
CA GLU A 116 -2.05 -5.19 -9.47
C GLU A 116 -1.32 -5.03 -8.12
N ALA A 117 -2.03 -4.57 -7.09
CA ALA A 117 -1.49 -4.44 -5.75
C ALA A 117 -1.23 -5.80 -5.09
N GLU A 118 -2.05 -6.84 -5.32
CA GLU A 118 -1.81 -8.19 -4.80
C GLU A 118 -0.47 -8.76 -5.31
N GLU A 119 -0.22 -8.61 -6.62
CA GLU A 119 1.04 -8.99 -7.24
C GLU A 119 2.21 -8.19 -6.66
N PHE A 120 2.03 -6.87 -6.51
CA PHE A 120 3.06 -5.99 -5.95
C PHE A 120 3.36 -6.27 -4.47
N ILE A 121 2.35 -6.49 -3.64
CA ILE A 121 2.47 -6.89 -2.23
C ILE A 121 3.25 -8.21 -2.12
N THR A 122 2.88 -9.19 -2.95
CA THR A 122 3.56 -10.49 -3.00
C THR A 122 5.02 -10.34 -3.39
N TRP A 123 5.32 -9.44 -4.34
CA TRP A 123 6.68 -9.11 -4.74
C TRP A 123 7.46 -8.42 -3.60
N LEU A 124 6.89 -7.43 -2.92
CA LEU A 124 7.52 -6.74 -1.78
C LEU A 124 7.86 -7.70 -0.63
N LYS A 125 6.96 -8.65 -0.31
CA LYS A 125 7.17 -9.64 0.75
C LYS A 125 8.42 -10.51 0.55
N LYS A 126 8.86 -10.73 -0.70
CA LYS A 126 10.09 -11.48 -1.00
C LYS A 126 11.35 -10.78 -0.48
N TYR A 127 11.30 -9.47 -0.23
CA TYR A 127 12.42 -8.73 0.33
C TYR A 127 12.53 -8.85 1.85
N PHE A 128 11.44 -9.18 2.54
CA PHE A 128 11.46 -9.50 3.97
C PHE A 128 12.01 -10.90 4.24
N GLN A 129 11.83 -11.85 3.32
CA GLN A 129 12.37 -13.22 3.45
C GLN A 129 13.90 -13.32 3.33
N LYS A 130 14.54 -12.22 2.89
CA LYS A 130 16.00 -12.12 2.71
C LYS A 130 16.70 -11.43 3.87
N ILE A 131 15.93 -10.99 4.87
CA ILE A 131 16.35 -10.33 6.10
C ILE A 131 16.21 -11.37 7.21
#